data_AF-A0A5D6YAY4-F1
#
_entry.id   AF-A0A5D6YAY4-F1
#
_cell.length_a   1.000
_cell.length_b   1.000
_cell.length_c   1.000
_cell.angle_alpha   90.00
_cell.angle_beta   90.00
_cell.angle_gamma   90.00
#
_symmetry.space_group_name_H-M   'P 1'
#
loop_
_entity.id
_entity.type
_entity.pdbx_description
1 polymer ?
#
loop_
_entity_poly.entity_id
_entity_poly.type
_entity_poly.pdbx_seq_one_letter_code
_entity_poly.pdbx_strand_id
1 'polypeptide(L)'
;MVRSSSLAVAAAVVLVQHASAHTNMAFPKPEWPAGFYNGNNPYARMDSTKLPGTDGIPGYQGVKKMAAAIAASSEKTLRGLMYKYATGVQGTLECGKTLMTGPKHPVPAEIDFPWGHPGPCEAWCDDTKIFANEDCQGNNVGKIKVDKSKCANAKRLQAMYAGVHVENYELYSNCVPLGGSGSGGSSGGGSTTPASATKPAVTKAPAAKPKPAAAAPAPTKKKCKRRVR
;
A
#
# COMPACT_ATOMS: atom_id res chain seq x y z
N MET A 1 -25.42 66.24 -7.27
CA MET A 1 -25.31 65.10 -6.33
C MET A 1 -25.83 63.86 -7.03
N VAL A 2 -24.95 62.95 -7.46
CA VAL A 2 -25.33 61.58 -7.81
C VAL A 2 -24.22 60.68 -7.26
N ARG A 3 -24.54 59.93 -6.20
CA ARG A 3 -23.63 58.96 -5.57
C ARG A 3 -23.69 57.68 -6.39
N SER A 4 -22.65 57.38 -7.16
CA SER A 4 -22.50 56.08 -7.80
C SER A 4 -22.02 55.06 -6.76
N SER A 5 -22.91 54.15 -6.38
CA SER A 5 -22.61 53.03 -5.49
C SER A 5 -21.92 51.91 -6.28
N SER A 6 -20.65 51.66 -6.00
CA SER A 6 -19.92 50.52 -6.55
C SER A 6 -20.41 49.22 -5.90
N LEU A 7 -21.04 48.33 -6.67
CA LEU A 7 -21.26 46.95 -6.24
C LEU A 7 -19.96 46.16 -6.40
N ALA A 8 -19.36 45.75 -5.28
CA ALA A 8 -18.28 44.77 -5.26
C ALA A 8 -18.88 43.36 -5.40
N VAL A 9 -18.63 42.69 -6.53
CA VAL A 9 -18.99 41.28 -6.71
C VAL A 9 -17.86 40.44 -6.11
N ALA A 10 -18.09 39.88 -4.91
CA ALA A 10 -17.19 38.91 -4.31
C ALA A 10 -17.43 37.53 -4.97
N ALA A 11 -16.47 37.07 -5.78
CA ALA A 11 -16.48 35.71 -6.31
C ALA A 11 -16.10 34.72 -5.21
N ALA A 12 -17.08 33.96 -4.69
CA ALA A 12 -16.82 32.87 -3.78
C ALA A 12 -16.22 31.68 -4.54
N VAL A 13 -14.93 31.43 -4.35
CA VAL A 13 -14.27 30.20 -4.82
C VAL A 13 -14.80 29.04 -3.96
N VAL A 14 -15.71 28.25 -4.53
CA VAL A 14 -16.16 27.00 -3.91
C VAL A 14 -15.04 25.98 -4.06
N LEU A 15 -14.25 25.78 -3.00
CA LEU A 15 -13.38 24.62 -2.86
C LEU A 15 -14.26 23.39 -2.73
N VAL A 16 -14.47 22.66 -3.83
CA VAL A 16 -15.09 21.33 -3.80
C VAL A 16 -14.16 20.41 -3.03
N GLN A 17 -14.45 20.21 -1.75
CA GLN A 17 -13.86 19.13 -0.99
C GLN A 17 -14.44 17.82 -1.54
N HIS A 18 -13.67 17.13 -2.39
CA HIS A 18 -13.97 15.74 -2.72
C HIS A 18 -13.70 14.90 -1.47
N ALA A 19 -14.75 14.67 -0.68
CA ALA A 19 -14.77 13.55 0.24
C ALA A 19 -14.78 12.28 -0.62
N SER A 20 -13.60 11.78 -1.00
CA SER A 20 -13.44 10.42 -1.52
C SER A 20 -13.65 9.45 -0.36
N ALA A 21 -14.90 9.29 0.04
CA ALA A 21 -15.29 8.35 1.07
C ALA A 21 -16.12 7.24 0.41
N HIS A 22 -15.85 6.01 0.82
CA HIS A 22 -16.29 4.70 0.31
C HIS A 22 -15.36 4.12 -0.78
N THR A 23 -14.70 3.02 -0.42
CA THR A 23 -14.05 2.03 -1.30
C THR A 23 -12.68 2.38 -1.90
N ASN A 24 -12.05 3.51 -1.53
CA ASN A 24 -10.71 3.89 -1.99
C ASN A 24 -9.72 3.95 -0.83
N MET A 25 -8.54 3.36 -0.99
CA MET A 25 -7.42 3.47 -0.05
C MET A 25 -7.09 4.95 0.20
N ALA A 26 -7.25 5.38 1.45
CA ALA A 26 -6.96 6.75 1.88
C ALA A 26 -5.47 6.92 2.21
N PHE A 27 -4.84 5.87 2.76
CA PHE A 27 -3.42 5.88 3.10
C PHE A 27 -2.77 4.50 2.94
N PRO A 28 -1.52 4.42 2.43
CA PRO A 28 -0.84 5.46 1.67
C PRO A 28 -1.68 5.85 0.44
N LYS A 29 -1.63 7.12 0.04
CA LYS A 29 -2.50 7.64 -1.03
C LYS A 29 -2.08 7.03 -2.38
N PRO A 30 -2.94 6.26 -3.06
CA PRO A 30 -2.66 5.76 -4.39
C PRO A 30 -2.74 6.86 -5.45
N GLU A 31 -2.07 6.63 -6.56
CA GLU A 31 -2.23 7.46 -7.76
C GLU A 31 -3.31 6.91 -8.67
N TRP A 32 -3.98 7.83 -9.37
CA TRP A 32 -5.07 7.53 -10.29
C TRP A 32 -4.78 8.15 -11.66
N PRO A 33 -5.35 7.61 -12.75
CA PRO A 33 -5.29 8.24 -14.07
C PRO A 33 -5.75 9.71 -14.03
N ALA A 34 -5.18 10.54 -14.90
CA ALA A 34 -5.61 11.93 -15.03
C ALA A 34 -7.11 12.02 -15.37
N GLY A 35 -7.82 12.97 -14.74
CA GLY A 35 -9.26 13.14 -14.94
C GLY A 35 -10.13 12.06 -14.30
N PHE A 36 -9.57 11.20 -13.46
CA PHE A 36 -10.32 10.14 -12.81
C PHE A 36 -11.23 10.67 -11.68
N TYR A 37 -12.54 10.48 -11.82
CA TYR A 37 -13.56 10.96 -10.87
C TYR A 37 -14.39 9.84 -10.22
N ASN A 38 -14.15 8.58 -10.60
CA ASN A 38 -15.04 7.46 -10.27
C ASN A 38 -14.33 6.33 -9.51
N GLY A 39 -13.59 6.69 -8.46
CA GLY A 39 -12.87 5.73 -7.60
C GLY A 39 -13.80 4.78 -6.85
N ASN A 40 -14.99 5.26 -6.51
CA ASN A 40 -15.95 4.53 -5.70
C ASN A 40 -16.65 3.39 -6.46
N ASN A 41 -16.54 3.33 -7.78
CA ASN A 41 -17.09 2.23 -8.56
C ASN A 41 -16.13 1.04 -8.58
N PRO A 42 -16.67 -0.20 -8.53
CA PRO A 42 -15.84 -1.39 -8.63
C PRO A 42 -15.04 -1.38 -9.93
N TYR A 43 -13.86 -2.02 -9.88
CA TYR A 43 -13.04 -2.19 -11.08
C TYR A 43 -13.43 -3.44 -11.87
N ALA A 44 -14.08 -4.41 -11.22
CA ALA A 44 -14.54 -5.63 -11.84
C ALA A 44 -15.75 -6.19 -11.09
N ARG A 45 -16.37 -7.22 -11.67
CA ARG A 45 -17.43 -8.00 -11.04
C ARG A 45 -17.05 -9.47 -10.97
N MET A 46 -17.68 -10.19 -10.06
CA MET A 46 -17.55 -11.64 -9.96
C MET A 46 -18.95 -12.23 -9.88
N ASP A 47 -19.29 -13.09 -10.84
CA ASP A 47 -20.54 -13.84 -10.83
C ASP A 47 -20.51 -14.83 -9.66
N SER A 48 -21.23 -14.50 -8.59
CA SER A 48 -21.24 -15.32 -7.39
C SER A 48 -21.93 -16.66 -7.59
N THR A 49 -22.62 -16.92 -8.71
CA THR A 49 -23.12 -18.27 -9.02
C THR A 49 -22.02 -19.22 -9.50
N LYS A 50 -20.86 -18.69 -9.90
CA LYS A 50 -19.68 -19.47 -10.33
C LYS A 50 -18.73 -19.81 -9.18
N LEU A 51 -18.95 -19.19 -8.02
CA LEU A 51 -18.17 -19.45 -6.82
C LEU A 51 -18.77 -20.64 -6.05
N PRO A 52 -17.93 -21.48 -5.41
CA PRO A 52 -18.43 -22.63 -4.67
C PRO A 52 -19.38 -22.24 -3.53
N GLY A 53 -20.64 -22.66 -3.59
CA GLY A 53 -21.60 -22.59 -2.49
C GLY A 53 -22.15 -21.20 -2.17
N THR A 54 -21.92 -20.21 -3.03
CA THR A 54 -22.43 -18.84 -2.89
C THR A 54 -23.79 -18.61 -3.52
N ASP A 55 -24.13 -19.35 -4.58
CA ASP A 55 -25.49 -19.44 -5.15
C ASP A 55 -26.16 -18.08 -5.46
N GLY A 56 -25.39 -17.03 -5.79
CA GLY A 56 -25.96 -15.70 -6.04
C GLY A 56 -26.27 -14.88 -4.78
N ILE A 57 -26.07 -15.42 -3.58
CA ILE A 57 -26.64 -14.87 -2.34
C ILE A 57 -25.96 -13.53 -1.95
N PRO A 58 -26.68 -12.41 -1.88
CA PRO A 58 -26.12 -11.12 -1.50
C PRO A 58 -26.20 -10.85 0.01
N GLY A 59 -25.71 -9.67 0.41
CA GLY A 59 -25.83 -9.10 1.75
C GLY A 59 -25.02 -9.87 2.81
N TYR A 60 -25.49 -9.81 4.05
CA TYR A 60 -24.81 -10.46 5.18
C TYR A 60 -24.68 -11.99 5.03
N GLN A 61 -25.64 -12.64 4.35
CA GLN A 61 -25.50 -14.06 4.04
C GLN A 61 -24.40 -14.32 3.01
N GLY A 62 -24.25 -13.43 2.02
CA GLY A 62 -23.16 -13.45 1.06
C GLY A 62 -21.78 -13.41 1.69
N VAL A 63 -21.61 -12.71 2.83
CA VAL A 63 -20.35 -12.66 3.59
C VAL A 63 -19.93 -14.07 4.02
N LYS A 64 -20.83 -14.78 4.71
CA LYS A 64 -20.58 -16.15 5.18
C LYS A 64 -20.32 -17.11 4.02
N LYS A 65 -21.09 -16.97 2.94
CA LYS A 65 -20.90 -17.81 1.75
C LYS A 65 -19.56 -17.54 1.08
N MET A 66 -19.12 -16.29 0.99
CA MET A 66 -17.84 -15.93 0.41
C MET A 66 -16.67 -16.45 1.26
N ALA A 67 -16.76 -16.37 2.59
CA ALA A 67 -15.78 -16.97 3.49
C ALA A 67 -15.67 -18.50 3.27
N ALA A 68 -16.83 -19.19 3.18
CA ALA A 68 -16.86 -20.62 2.87
C ALA A 68 -16.28 -20.93 1.47
N ALA A 69 -16.58 -20.11 0.45
CA ALA A 69 -16.04 -20.25 -0.90
C ALA A 69 -14.51 -20.10 -0.92
N ILE A 70 -13.96 -19.11 -0.20
CA ILE A 70 -12.51 -18.93 -0.03
C ILE A 70 -11.89 -20.20 0.58
N ALA A 71 -12.46 -20.68 1.69
CA ALA A 71 -11.97 -21.87 2.38
C ALA A 71 -12.02 -23.15 1.53
N ALA A 72 -13.09 -23.32 0.74
CA ALA A 72 -13.29 -24.46 -0.14
C ALA A 72 -12.40 -24.40 -1.41
N SER A 73 -12.10 -23.21 -1.90
CA SER A 73 -11.33 -23.02 -3.14
C SER A 73 -9.90 -23.58 -3.08
N SER A 74 -9.31 -23.86 -4.24
CA SER A 74 -7.86 -24.13 -4.36
C SER A 74 -7.00 -22.90 -4.04
N GLU A 75 -7.57 -21.70 -4.23
CA GLU A 75 -6.87 -20.43 -4.09
C GLU A 75 -6.65 -20.01 -2.63
N LYS A 76 -7.52 -20.48 -1.72
CA LYS A 76 -7.49 -20.23 -0.27
C LYS A 76 -7.48 -18.74 0.14
N THR A 77 -7.68 -17.84 -0.81
CA THR A 77 -7.51 -16.39 -0.65
C THR A 77 -8.57 -15.66 -1.44
N LEU A 78 -8.97 -14.48 -0.95
CA LEU A 78 -9.84 -13.59 -1.73
C LEU A 78 -9.13 -13.18 -3.02
N ARG A 79 -7.84 -12.83 -2.94
CA ARG A 79 -7.04 -12.45 -4.11
C ARG A 79 -7.10 -13.48 -5.23
N GLY A 80 -6.87 -14.75 -4.93
CA GLY A 80 -6.88 -15.78 -5.97
C GLY A 80 -8.27 -15.98 -6.58
N LEU A 81 -9.34 -15.90 -5.78
CA LEU A 81 -10.71 -15.91 -6.33
C LEU A 81 -10.97 -14.71 -7.23
N MET A 82 -10.60 -13.50 -6.80
CA MET A 82 -10.72 -12.29 -7.62
C MET A 82 -9.95 -12.43 -8.94
N TYR A 83 -8.71 -12.91 -8.91
CA TYR A 83 -7.90 -13.06 -10.12
C TYR A 83 -8.44 -14.12 -11.08
N LYS A 84 -9.09 -15.15 -10.55
CA LYS A 84 -9.65 -16.25 -11.34
C LYS A 84 -11.01 -15.93 -11.95
N TYR A 85 -11.87 -15.21 -11.24
CA TYR A 85 -13.28 -15.05 -11.60
C TYR A 85 -13.69 -13.60 -11.91
N ALA A 86 -12.77 -12.63 -11.84
CA ALA A 86 -13.07 -11.26 -12.24
C ALA A 86 -13.49 -11.18 -13.71
N THR A 87 -14.55 -10.42 -13.95
CA THR A 87 -15.08 -10.10 -15.27
C THR A 87 -15.28 -8.59 -15.39
N GLY A 88 -15.24 -8.06 -16.61
CA GLY A 88 -15.42 -6.62 -16.85
C GLY A 88 -14.35 -5.74 -16.20
N VAL A 89 -13.11 -6.21 -16.15
CA VAL A 89 -11.97 -5.51 -15.51
C VAL A 89 -11.72 -4.15 -16.17
N GLN A 90 -11.67 -3.11 -15.34
CA GLN A 90 -11.31 -1.74 -15.69
C GLN A 90 -9.97 -1.40 -15.03
N GLY A 91 -8.97 -1.02 -15.83
CA GLY A 91 -7.60 -0.86 -15.38
C GLY A 91 -6.85 -2.20 -15.39
N THR A 92 -6.20 -2.58 -14.30
CA THR A 92 -5.51 -3.88 -14.19
C THR A 92 -6.20 -4.83 -13.22
N LEU A 93 -5.95 -6.13 -13.38
CA LEU A 93 -6.53 -7.15 -12.51
C LEU A 93 -6.07 -6.99 -11.06
N GLU A 94 -4.80 -6.64 -10.88
CA GLU A 94 -4.13 -6.53 -9.58
C GLU A 94 -4.38 -5.18 -8.91
N CYS A 95 -4.35 -4.08 -9.66
CA CYS A 95 -4.36 -2.74 -9.07
C CYS A 95 -5.63 -1.96 -9.34
N GLY A 96 -6.63 -2.62 -9.93
CA GLY A 96 -7.86 -1.99 -10.36
C GLY A 96 -7.53 -0.76 -11.18
N LYS A 97 -8.05 0.38 -10.74
CA LYS A 97 -7.93 1.66 -11.44
C LYS A 97 -6.77 2.53 -10.93
N THR A 98 -5.93 2.03 -10.02
CA THR A 98 -4.77 2.77 -9.48
C THR A 98 -3.51 2.55 -10.32
N LEU A 99 -2.59 3.52 -10.30
CA LEU A 99 -1.36 3.50 -11.09
C LEU A 99 -0.16 3.03 -10.29
N MET A 100 0.66 2.18 -10.91
CA MET A 100 1.96 1.74 -10.37
C MET A 100 3.14 2.56 -10.91
N THR A 101 2.90 3.49 -11.83
CA THR A 101 3.91 4.37 -12.44
C THR A 101 4.21 5.62 -11.62
N GLY A 102 3.51 5.80 -10.49
CA GLY A 102 3.65 6.96 -9.61
C GLY A 102 4.91 6.97 -8.73
N PRO A 103 5.06 8.01 -7.89
CA PRO A 103 6.08 8.11 -6.87
C PRO A 103 6.05 6.89 -5.96
N LYS A 104 7.22 6.36 -5.66
CA LYS A 104 7.36 5.22 -4.76
C LYS A 104 7.22 5.66 -3.31
N HIS A 105 6.48 4.88 -2.54
CA HIS A 105 6.29 5.09 -1.10
C HIS A 105 7.22 4.19 -0.30
N PRO A 106 7.71 4.62 0.87
CA PRO A 106 8.28 3.69 1.84
C PRO A 106 7.18 2.73 2.32
N VAL A 107 7.58 1.58 2.87
CA VAL A 107 6.62 0.66 3.52
C VAL A 107 5.93 1.40 4.68
N PRO A 108 4.60 1.60 4.61
CA PRO A 108 3.88 2.33 5.64
C PRO A 108 3.78 1.49 6.93
N ALA A 109 3.47 2.13 8.05
CA ALA A 109 3.14 1.42 9.29
C ALA A 109 1.70 0.89 9.30
N GLU A 110 0.82 1.52 8.51
CA GLU A 110 -0.60 1.17 8.41
C GLU A 110 -1.15 1.46 7.01
N ILE A 111 -2.25 0.78 6.69
CA ILE A 111 -3.11 1.07 5.55
C ILE A 111 -4.43 1.61 6.12
N ASP A 112 -4.93 2.71 5.56
CA ASP A 112 -6.25 3.25 5.84
C ASP A 112 -7.15 3.02 4.63
N PHE A 113 -8.17 2.17 4.82
CA PHE A 113 -9.10 1.81 3.76
C PHE A 113 -10.54 1.86 4.29
N PRO A 114 -11.36 2.84 3.86
CA PRO A 114 -12.77 2.94 4.21
C PRO A 114 -13.61 1.93 3.41
N TRP A 115 -13.83 0.74 3.99
CA TRP A 115 -14.68 -0.30 3.40
C TRP A 115 -16.12 0.19 3.25
N GLY A 116 -16.61 0.28 2.01
CA GLY A 116 -17.96 0.82 1.75
C GLY A 116 -19.09 -0.21 1.91
N HIS A 117 -18.78 -1.49 1.81
CA HIS A 117 -19.77 -2.56 1.78
C HIS A 117 -19.31 -3.78 2.59
N PRO A 118 -20.26 -4.59 3.11
CA PRO A 118 -19.94 -5.87 3.73
C PRO A 118 -19.15 -6.77 2.78
N GLY A 119 -18.26 -7.57 3.36
CA GLY A 119 -17.52 -8.59 2.63
C GLY A 119 -16.04 -8.71 3.00
N PRO A 120 -15.39 -9.75 2.48
CA PRO A 120 -14.01 -10.04 2.84
C PRO A 120 -13.06 -9.01 2.24
N CYS A 121 -11.96 -8.78 2.95
CA CYS A 121 -10.86 -7.96 2.46
C CYS A 121 -9.51 -8.57 2.82
N GLU A 122 -8.51 -8.26 2.00
CA GLU A 122 -7.13 -8.67 2.20
C GLU A 122 -6.18 -7.51 1.89
N ALA A 123 -5.00 -7.54 2.50
CA ALA A 123 -3.88 -6.69 2.10
C ALA A 123 -2.61 -7.50 1.89
N TRP A 124 -1.79 -7.03 0.95
CA TRP A 124 -0.67 -7.76 0.39
C TRP A 124 0.53 -6.83 0.14
N CYS A 125 1.72 -7.39 0.33
CA CYS A 125 2.98 -6.84 -0.17
C CYS A 125 3.54 -7.79 -1.22
N ASP A 126 3.50 -7.39 -2.48
CA ASP A 126 3.71 -8.24 -3.66
C ASP A 126 2.91 -9.55 -3.59
N ASP A 127 3.53 -10.66 -3.20
CA ASP A 127 2.93 -11.99 -3.06
C ASP A 127 2.74 -12.45 -1.62
N THR A 128 3.15 -11.61 -0.66
CA THR A 128 3.01 -11.89 0.77
C THR A 128 1.70 -11.31 1.29
N LYS A 129 0.78 -12.17 1.75
CA LYS A 129 -0.42 -11.73 2.46
C LYS A 129 -0.03 -11.19 3.83
N ILE A 130 -0.42 -9.96 4.11
CA ILE A 130 -0.14 -9.29 5.39
C ILE A 130 -1.40 -9.10 6.25
N PHE A 131 -2.59 -9.19 5.65
CA PHE A 131 -3.85 -9.05 6.34
C PHE A 131 -4.97 -9.82 5.63
N ALA A 132 -5.93 -10.33 6.40
CA ALA A 132 -7.19 -10.87 5.92
C ALA A 132 -8.27 -10.68 6.99
N ASN A 133 -9.50 -10.41 6.57
CA ASN A 133 -10.68 -10.47 7.42
C ASN A 133 -11.90 -10.82 6.56
N GLU A 134 -12.85 -11.57 7.12
CA GLU A 134 -14.01 -12.10 6.40
C GLU A 134 -15.11 -11.05 6.16
N ASP A 135 -15.16 -10.00 6.98
CA ASP A 135 -16.11 -8.90 6.86
C ASP A 135 -15.52 -7.59 7.39
N CYS A 136 -14.81 -6.85 6.55
CA CYS A 136 -14.05 -5.69 7.00
C CYS A 136 -14.92 -4.51 7.39
N GLN A 137 -16.06 -4.33 6.71
CA GLN A 137 -17.05 -3.33 7.06
C GLN A 137 -17.81 -3.75 8.33
N GLY A 138 -18.30 -4.99 8.40
CA GLY A 138 -19.05 -5.47 9.56
C GLY A 138 -18.21 -5.51 10.85
N ASN A 139 -16.91 -5.81 10.74
CA ASN A 139 -15.98 -5.85 11.87
C ASN A 139 -15.30 -4.50 12.17
N ASN A 140 -15.72 -3.41 11.52
CA ASN A 140 -15.15 -2.06 11.72
C ASN A 140 -13.63 -1.99 11.56
N VAL A 141 -13.09 -2.71 10.57
CA VAL A 141 -11.66 -2.66 10.26
C VAL A 141 -11.33 -1.29 9.67
N GLY A 142 -10.83 -0.33 10.46
CA GLY A 142 -10.46 0.98 9.92
C GLY A 142 -9.02 1.02 9.36
N LYS A 143 -8.06 0.72 10.23
CA LYS A 143 -6.63 0.77 9.93
C LYS A 143 -6.00 -0.60 10.04
N ILE A 144 -5.34 -1.05 8.98
CA ILE A 144 -4.60 -2.31 8.94
C ILE A 144 -3.15 -2.02 9.33
N LYS A 145 -2.65 -2.62 10.41
CA LYS A 145 -1.22 -2.57 10.75
C LYS A 145 -0.40 -3.35 9.73
N VAL A 146 0.67 -2.74 9.23
CA VAL A 146 1.59 -3.37 8.28
C VAL A 146 2.83 -3.84 9.01
N ASP A 147 3.06 -5.16 8.97
CA ASP A 147 4.34 -5.74 9.36
C ASP A 147 5.38 -5.42 8.29
N LYS A 148 6.22 -4.42 8.57
CA LYS A 148 7.24 -3.96 7.62
C LYS A 148 8.23 -5.06 7.22
N SER A 149 8.44 -6.05 8.08
CA SER A 149 9.35 -7.17 7.77
C SER A 149 8.81 -8.04 6.64
N LYS A 150 7.49 -8.27 6.61
CA LYS A 150 6.80 -9.02 5.54
C LYS A 150 6.75 -8.27 4.21
N CYS A 151 6.97 -6.97 4.25
CA CYS A 151 6.99 -6.07 3.09
C CYS A 151 8.40 -5.63 2.70
N ALA A 152 9.44 -6.24 3.30
CA ALA A 152 10.82 -5.91 2.98
C ALA A 152 11.07 -6.12 1.48
N ASN A 153 11.61 -5.09 0.82
CA ASN A 153 11.91 -5.06 -0.61
C ASN A 153 10.71 -5.15 -1.56
N ALA A 154 9.48 -5.23 -1.04
CA ALA A 154 8.27 -5.30 -1.85
C ALA A 154 8.17 -4.09 -2.79
N LYS A 155 7.55 -4.29 -3.96
CA LYS A 155 7.35 -3.25 -4.99
C LYS A 155 5.92 -2.75 -5.05
N ARG A 156 4.98 -3.50 -4.49
CA ARG A 156 3.56 -3.18 -4.48
C ARG A 156 2.97 -3.44 -3.11
N LEU A 157 2.35 -2.40 -2.55
CA LEU A 157 1.35 -2.56 -1.51
C LEU A 157 -0.01 -2.65 -2.19
N GLN A 158 -0.85 -3.59 -1.78
CA GLN A 158 -2.17 -3.79 -2.34
C GLN A 158 -3.16 -3.98 -1.20
N ALA A 159 -4.31 -3.31 -1.26
CA ALA A 159 -5.48 -3.67 -0.46
C ALA A 159 -6.66 -3.91 -1.39
N MET A 160 -7.43 -4.95 -1.09
CA MET A 160 -8.55 -5.38 -1.91
C MET A 160 -9.72 -5.82 -1.05
N TYR A 161 -10.93 -5.71 -1.59
CA TYR A 161 -12.12 -6.29 -1.00
C TYR A 161 -13.15 -6.67 -2.07
N ALA A 162 -14.05 -7.58 -1.70
CA ALA A 162 -15.24 -7.90 -2.49
C ALA A 162 -16.49 -7.46 -1.73
N GLY A 163 -17.25 -6.51 -2.31
CA GLY A 163 -18.54 -6.08 -1.81
C GLY A 163 -19.62 -7.09 -2.19
N VAL A 164 -20.22 -7.74 -1.18
CA VAL A 164 -21.19 -8.82 -1.40
C VAL A 164 -22.66 -8.37 -1.29
N HIS A 165 -22.91 -7.06 -1.24
CA HIS A 165 -24.26 -6.50 -1.06
C HIS A 165 -25.20 -6.68 -2.26
N VAL A 166 -24.68 -7.16 -3.40
CA VAL A 166 -25.39 -7.46 -4.65
C VAL A 166 -25.01 -8.86 -5.12
N GLU A 167 -25.82 -9.49 -5.98
CA GLU A 167 -25.59 -10.86 -6.44
C GLU A 167 -24.28 -10.98 -7.26
N ASN A 168 -24.03 -10.00 -8.15
CA ASN A 168 -22.75 -9.88 -8.85
C ASN A 168 -21.77 -9.09 -8.00
N TYR A 169 -20.98 -9.80 -7.18
CA TYR A 169 -20.06 -9.23 -6.21
C TYR A 169 -19.14 -8.18 -6.86
N GLU A 170 -18.96 -7.09 -6.13
CA GLU A 170 -18.23 -5.91 -6.59
C GLU A 170 -16.78 -5.98 -6.14
N LEU A 171 -15.85 -5.93 -7.10
CA LEU A 171 -14.43 -6.07 -6.80
C LEU A 171 -13.74 -4.72 -6.73
N TYR A 172 -12.93 -4.56 -5.69
CA TYR A 172 -12.15 -3.36 -5.42
C TYR A 172 -10.70 -3.75 -5.13
N SER A 173 -9.76 -3.09 -5.78
CA SER A 173 -8.35 -3.25 -5.50
C SER A 173 -7.62 -1.94 -5.75
N ASN A 174 -6.78 -1.55 -4.80
CA ASN A 174 -5.95 -0.36 -4.89
C ASN A 174 -4.51 -0.74 -4.57
N CYS A 175 -3.59 -0.20 -5.35
CA CYS A 175 -2.18 -0.39 -5.18
C CYS A 175 -1.45 0.91 -4.94
N VAL A 176 -0.30 0.78 -4.27
CA VAL A 176 0.70 1.83 -4.15
C VAL A 176 2.07 1.24 -4.51
N PRO A 177 2.85 1.89 -5.39
CA PRO A 177 4.21 1.46 -5.66
C PRO A 177 5.09 1.70 -4.43
N LEU A 178 5.83 0.66 -4.03
CA LEU A 178 6.76 0.71 -2.92
C LEU A 178 8.20 0.88 -3.41
N GLY A 179 9.01 1.59 -2.63
CA GLY A 179 10.42 1.81 -2.90
C GLY A 179 11.19 2.42 -1.73
N GLY A 180 12.51 2.35 -1.83
CA GLY A 180 13.43 2.67 -0.73
C GLY A 180 13.70 1.45 0.16
N SER A 181 14.92 1.36 0.69
CA SER A 181 15.28 0.34 1.68
C SER A 181 14.43 0.56 2.94
N GLY A 182 13.63 -0.43 3.31
CA GLY A 182 12.89 -0.44 4.57
C GLY A 182 13.86 -0.36 5.74
N SER A 183 14.20 0.84 6.15
CA SER A 183 14.88 1.15 7.40
C SER A 183 14.03 2.21 8.07
N GLY A 184 13.54 1.88 9.27
CA GLY A 184 12.50 2.63 9.97
C GLY A 184 12.80 4.12 10.08
N GLY A 185 11.84 4.94 9.65
CA GLY A 185 11.77 6.36 9.95
C GLY A 185 10.34 6.69 10.36
N SER A 186 10.20 7.24 11.55
CA SER A 186 8.95 7.71 12.15
C SER A 186 8.44 8.99 11.46
N SER A 187 7.11 9.13 11.47
CA SER A 187 6.23 10.28 11.26
C SER A 187 6.79 11.66 10.88
N GLY A 188 6.17 12.23 9.83
CA GLY A 188 5.53 13.55 9.91
C GLY A 188 6.28 14.79 9.42
N GLY A 189 5.58 15.61 8.63
CA GLY A 189 5.84 17.04 8.49
C GLY A 189 6.28 17.49 7.10
N GLY A 190 5.32 17.90 6.27
CA GLY A 190 5.63 18.72 5.11
C GLY A 190 6.31 20.01 5.54
N SER A 191 7.39 20.38 4.86
CA SER A 191 7.88 21.75 4.84
C SER A 191 8.53 22.03 3.49
N THR A 192 8.18 23.20 2.98
CA THR A 192 8.44 23.79 1.68
C THR A 192 9.92 23.94 1.35
N THR A 193 10.31 23.59 0.13
CA THR A 193 11.50 24.18 -0.52
C THR A 193 11.16 25.60 -0.97
N PRO A 194 12.15 26.53 -1.00
CA PRO A 194 12.83 26.76 -2.27
C PRO A 194 14.36 27.03 -2.21
N ALA A 195 15.02 26.42 -3.19
CA ALA A 195 16.08 26.94 -4.09
C ALA A 195 17.44 27.45 -3.56
N SER A 196 18.47 26.69 -3.97
CA SER A 196 19.68 27.07 -4.75
C SER A 196 20.69 28.07 -4.17
N ALA A 197 21.90 27.57 -3.86
CA ALA A 197 23.15 28.33 -3.99
C ALA A 197 24.35 27.40 -4.26
N THR A 198 24.86 27.56 -5.48
CA THR A 198 26.22 27.43 -6.03
C THR A 198 27.30 26.67 -5.23
N LYS A 199 27.88 25.69 -5.93
CA LYS A 199 29.10 24.92 -5.62
C LYS A 199 30.37 25.81 -5.54
N PRO A 200 31.22 25.67 -4.50
CA PRO A 200 32.63 26.07 -4.61
C PRO A 200 33.56 24.87 -4.89
N ALA A 201 34.62 25.16 -5.65
CA ALA A 201 35.63 24.23 -6.11
C ALA A 201 36.67 23.85 -5.03
N VAL A 202 37.43 22.81 -5.37
CA VAL A 202 38.37 22.01 -4.59
C VAL A 202 39.62 22.77 -4.12
N THR A 203 40.07 22.51 -2.90
CA THR A 203 41.47 22.68 -2.47
C THR A 203 42.01 21.36 -1.92
N LYS A 204 43.09 20.86 -2.54
CA LYS A 204 43.79 19.62 -2.16
C LYS A 204 44.52 19.78 -0.82
N ALA A 205 44.37 18.81 0.07
CA ALA A 205 45.17 18.68 1.29
C ALA A 205 46.49 17.90 1.00
N PRO A 206 47.62 18.23 1.65
CA PRO A 206 48.91 17.60 1.38
C PRO A 206 49.03 16.15 1.88
N ALA A 207 49.84 15.36 1.17
CA ALA A 207 50.13 13.95 1.44
C ALA A 207 50.90 13.73 2.75
N ALA A 208 50.48 12.72 3.52
CA ALA A 208 51.19 12.25 4.71
C ALA A 208 52.43 11.42 4.34
N LYS A 209 53.56 11.69 5.03
CA LYS A 209 54.81 10.93 4.92
C LYS A 209 54.68 9.51 5.48
N PRO A 210 55.41 8.52 4.94
CA PRO A 210 55.38 7.15 5.42
C PRO A 210 56.17 6.95 6.72
N LYS A 211 55.60 6.14 7.64
CA LYS A 211 56.22 5.68 8.89
C LYS A 211 57.16 4.50 8.60
N PRO A 212 58.42 4.49 9.09
CA PRO A 212 59.32 3.35 8.91
C PRO A 212 58.88 2.11 9.71
N ALA A 213 59.07 0.94 9.08
CA ALA A 213 58.91 -0.37 9.69
C ALA A 213 60.09 -0.69 10.63
N ALA A 214 59.78 -1.30 11.78
CA ALA A 214 60.78 -1.88 12.68
C ALA A 214 60.51 -3.38 12.86
N ALA A 215 61.61 -4.13 12.86
CA ALA A 215 61.71 -5.56 12.66
C ALA A 215 61.32 -6.43 13.87
N ALA A 216 61.03 -7.69 13.57
CA ALA A 216 60.78 -8.78 14.52
C ALA A 216 62.05 -9.27 15.24
N PRO A 217 61.89 -9.87 16.44
CA PRO A 217 62.79 -10.92 16.91
C PRO A 217 62.10 -12.30 17.07
N ALA A 218 62.97 -13.30 17.20
CA ALA A 218 62.87 -14.73 16.90
C ALA A 218 62.13 -15.61 17.98
N PRO A 219 61.96 -16.94 17.75
CA PRO A 219 60.91 -17.76 18.35
C PRO A 219 61.33 -18.49 19.63
N THR A 220 60.35 -18.83 20.49
CA THR A 220 60.57 -19.72 21.65
C THR A 220 59.50 -20.81 21.80
N LYS A 221 59.98 -22.03 21.52
CA LYS A 221 59.76 -23.37 22.12
C LYS A 221 58.41 -23.72 22.77
N LYS A 222 57.81 -24.77 22.19
CA LYS A 222 56.76 -25.66 22.70
C LYS A 222 57.04 -26.13 24.14
N LYS A 223 56.01 -26.13 25.00
CA LYS A 223 55.89 -27.01 26.16
C LYS A 223 54.49 -27.61 26.24
N CYS A 224 54.44 -28.93 26.14
CA CYS A 224 53.27 -29.77 26.35
C CYS A 224 52.70 -29.59 27.77
N LYS A 225 51.36 -29.60 27.90
CA LYS A 225 50.69 -29.98 29.16
C LYS A 225 49.66 -31.07 28.89
N ARG A 226 49.83 -32.13 29.67
CA ARG A 226 49.16 -33.44 29.67
C ARG A 226 47.75 -33.30 30.24
N ARG A 227 46.78 -33.93 29.58
CA ARG A 227 45.39 -34.13 30.04
C ARG A 227 45.40 -35.27 31.07
N VAL A 228 44.81 -35.07 32.24
CA VAL A 228 44.49 -36.14 33.18
C VAL A 228 42.96 -36.19 33.27
N ARG A 229 42.42 -37.39 33.12
CA ARG A 229 41.01 -37.74 33.33
C ARG A 229 40.73 -37.82 34.82
#